data_AF-A0A2N9N1F8-F1
#
_entry.id   AF-A0A2N9N1F8-F1
#
_cell.length_a   1.000
_cell.length_b   1.000
_cell.length_c   1.000
_cell.angle_alpha   90.00
_cell.angle_beta   90.00
_cell.angle_gamma   90.00
#
_symmetry.space_group_name_H-M   'P 1'
#
loop_
_entity.id
_entity.type
_entity.pdbx_description
1 polymer ?
#
loop_
_entity_poly.entity_id
_entity_poly.type
_entity_poly.pdbx_seq_one_letter_code
_entity_poly.pdbx_strand_id
1 'polypeptide(L)'
;MVRSVGRKLLIVGAILVAAHLSLSAALYWAMCQPPGAFGRVMKHVPMPMMMVLPFETLWMHARAGRMQPGDMAPDFRLPTLDHTHVTQLSSYRGSLPVVLVFGSYT
;
A
#
# COMPACT_ATOMS: atom_id res chain seq x y z
N MET A 1 -36.96 27.19 13.49
CA MET A 1 -36.13 27.19 12.26
C MET A 1 -34.65 26.85 12.52
N VAL A 2 -33.99 27.46 13.51
CA VAL A 2 -32.55 27.20 13.81
C VAL A 2 -32.25 25.74 14.18
N ARG A 3 -33.10 25.10 15.00
CA ARG A 3 -32.95 23.68 15.40
C ARG A 3 -33.04 22.67 14.25
N SER A 4 -33.87 22.94 13.23
CA SER A 4 -33.99 22.05 12.06
C SER A 4 -32.82 22.20 11.09
N VAL A 5 -32.20 23.37 11.03
CA VAL A 5 -30.97 23.60 10.25
C VAL A 5 -29.80 22.86 10.89
N GLY A 6 -29.64 22.95 12.22
CA GLY A 6 -28.62 22.19 12.95
C GLY A 6 -28.74 20.68 12.74
N ARG A 7 -29.96 20.13 12.81
CA ARG A 7 -30.19 18.69 12.53
C ARG A 7 -29.82 18.29 11.10
N LYS A 8 -30.16 19.11 10.11
CA LYS A 8 -29.81 18.85 8.69
C LYS A 8 -28.30 18.88 8.48
N LEU A 9 -27.59 19.84 9.07
CA LEU A 9 -26.13 19.92 9.00
C LEU A 9 -25.45 18.70 9.63
N LEU A 10 -25.96 18.23 10.78
CA LEU A 10 -25.46 17.01 11.41
C LEU A 10 -25.66 15.78 10.53
N ILE A 11 -26.82 15.64 9.89
CA ILE A 11 -27.10 14.52 8.97
C ILE A 11 -26.16 14.58 7.76
N VAL A 12 -25.99 15.76 7.15
CA VAL A 12 -25.07 15.92 6.01
C VAL A 12 -23.63 15.61 6.42
N GLY A 13 -23.18 16.10 7.56
CA GLY A 13 -21.85 15.78 8.10
C GLY A 13 -21.67 14.28 8.33
N ALA A 14 -22.66 13.62 8.93
CA ALA A 14 -22.63 12.17 9.15
C ALA A 14 -22.58 11.38 7.83
N ILE A 15 -23.34 11.80 6.81
CA ILE A 15 -23.31 11.18 5.47
C ILE A 15 -21.93 11.35 4.83
N LEU A 16 -21.33 12.53 4.92
CA LEU A 16 -19.99 12.79 4.36
C LEU A 16 -18.92 11.93 5.05
N VAL A 17 -18.96 11.82 6.38
CA VAL A 17 -18.04 10.95 7.12
C VAL A 17 -18.24 9.48 6.75
N ALA A 18 -19.48 9.01 6.70
CA ALA A 18 -19.78 7.63 6.31
C ALA A 18 -19.32 7.32 4.87
N ALA A 19 -19.57 8.24 3.93
CA ALA A 19 -19.10 8.11 2.56
C ALA A 19 -17.57 8.06 2.49
N HIS A 20 -16.88 8.95 3.22
CA HIS A 20 -15.42 9.00 3.27
C HIS A 20 -14.85 7.69 3.82
N LEU A 21 -15.34 7.21 4.96
CA LEU A 21 -14.90 5.94 5.55
C LEU A 21 -15.15 4.75 4.62
N SER A 22 -16.29 4.73 3.93
CA SER A 22 -16.63 3.67 2.98
C SER A 22 -15.70 3.66 1.77
N LEU A 23 -15.40 4.85 1.22
CA LEU A 23 -14.41 5.02 0.14
C LEU A 23 -13.01 4.59 0.58
N SER A 24 -12.56 5.00 1.77
CA SER A 24 -11.28 4.59 2.34
C SER A 24 -11.20 3.07 2.53
N ALA A 25 -12.27 2.44 3.04
CA ALA A 25 -12.31 0.98 3.22
C ALA A 25 -12.27 0.24 1.88
N ALA A 26 -13.03 0.70 0.88
CA ALA A 26 -13.02 0.11 -0.47
C ALA A 26 -11.64 0.25 -1.13
N LEU A 27 -11.00 1.42 -0.99
CA LEU A 27 -9.65 1.66 -1.48
C LEU A 27 -8.64 0.75 -0.78
N TYR A 28 -8.70 0.64 0.55
CA TYR A 28 -7.83 -0.25 1.33
C TYR A 28 -7.97 -1.70 0.89
N TRP A 29 -9.22 -2.17 0.72
CA TRP A 29 -9.49 -3.51 0.21
C TRP A 29 -8.86 -3.74 -1.17
N ALA A 30 -8.92 -2.75 -2.06
CA ALA A 30 -8.28 -2.82 -3.39
C ALA A 30 -6.74 -2.84 -3.29
N MET A 31 -6.14 -2.14 -2.33
CA MET A 31 -4.68 -2.12 -2.11
C MET A 31 -4.14 -3.46 -1.62
N CYS A 32 -4.93 -4.22 -0.85
CA CYS A 32 -4.58 -5.57 -0.40
C CYS A 32 -4.59 -6.61 -1.55
N GLN A 33 -5.16 -6.28 -2.71
CA GLN A 33 -5.21 -7.20 -3.85
C GLN A 33 -3.86 -7.32 -4.58
N PRO A 34 -3.66 -8.37 -5.40
CA PRO A 34 -2.49 -8.48 -6.26
C PRO A 34 -2.31 -7.27 -7.19
N PRO A 35 -1.06 -6.92 -7.60
CA PRO A 35 -0.77 -5.71 -8.37
C PRO A 35 -1.63 -5.54 -9.64
N GLY A 36 -1.92 -6.63 -10.36
CA GLY A 36 -2.76 -6.58 -11.56
C GLY A 36 -4.23 -6.23 -11.28
N ALA A 37 -4.78 -6.68 -10.15
CA ALA A 37 -6.14 -6.33 -9.75
C ALA A 37 -6.20 -4.89 -9.21
N PHE A 38 -5.22 -4.51 -8.39
CA PHE A 38 -5.07 -3.14 -7.90
C PHE A 38 -4.97 -2.13 -9.05
N GLY A 39 -4.10 -2.38 -10.03
CA GLY A 39 -3.93 -1.48 -11.19
C GLY A 39 -5.22 -1.31 -12.01
N ARG A 40 -6.06 -2.35 -12.09
CA ARG A 40 -7.37 -2.29 -12.76
C ARG A 40 -8.37 -1.40 -12.04
N VAL A 41 -8.28 -1.28 -10.71
CA VAL A 41 -9.09 -0.35 -9.93
C VAL A 41 -8.52 1.06 -10.09
N MET A 42 -7.22 1.24 -9.86
CA MET A 42 -6.56 2.54 -9.87
C MET A 42 -6.65 3.29 -11.20
N LYS A 43 -6.75 2.59 -12.34
CA LYS A 43 -6.95 3.26 -13.64
C LYS A 43 -8.22 4.11 -13.72
N HIS A 44 -9.20 3.87 -12.84
CA HIS A 44 -10.45 4.65 -12.77
C HIS A 44 -10.47 5.63 -11.59
N VAL A 45 -9.45 5.64 -10.75
CA VAL A 45 -9.36 6.54 -9.60
C VAL A 45 -8.72 7.84 -10.08
N PRO A 46 -9.45 8.97 -10.10
CA PRO A 46 -8.90 10.24 -10.52
C PRO A 46 -7.92 10.78 -9.47
N MET A 47 -6.87 11.48 -9.93
CA MET A 47 -5.80 12.01 -9.06
C MET A 47 -6.29 12.80 -7.83
N PRO A 48 -7.33 13.67 -7.91
CA PRO A 48 -7.81 14.39 -6.73
C PRO A 48 -8.30 13.48 -5.59
N MET A 49 -8.79 12.27 -5.89
CA MET A 49 -9.19 11.33 -4.84
C MET A 49 -8.01 10.88 -3.98
N MET A 50 -6.79 10.86 -4.52
CA MET A 50 -5.59 10.51 -3.75
C MET A 50 -5.18 11.61 -2.77
N MET A 51 -5.61 12.86 -2.98
CA MET A 51 -5.39 13.97 -2.04
C MET A 51 -6.46 14.01 -0.94
N VAL A 52 -7.71 13.63 -1.28
CA VAL A 52 -8.83 13.64 -0.33
C VAL A 52 -8.79 12.42 0.58
N LEU A 53 -8.51 11.24 0.03
CA LEU A 53 -8.42 10.00 0.80
C LEU A 53 -7.03 9.86 1.42
N PRO A 54 -6.89 9.20 2.58
CA PRO A 54 -5.60 8.97 3.23
C PRO A 54 -4.77 7.88 2.50
N PHE A 55 -4.46 8.10 1.22
CA PHE A 55 -3.87 7.10 0.33
C PHE A 55 -2.54 6.56 0.86
N GLU A 56 -1.61 7.45 1.23
CA GLU A 56 -0.28 7.07 1.72
C GLU A 56 -0.38 6.19 2.98
N THR A 57 -1.18 6.61 3.96
CA THR A 57 -1.40 5.85 5.19
C THR A 57 -1.98 4.47 4.88
N LEU A 58 -3.03 4.40 4.07
CA LEU A 58 -3.65 3.13 3.70
C LEU A 58 -2.69 2.21 2.95
N TRP A 59 -1.89 2.76 2.05
CA TRP A 59 -0.92 2.02 1.25
C TRP A 59 0.19 1.39 2.10
N MET A 60 0.77 2.18 3.02
CA MET A 60 1.82 1.71 3.91
C MET A 60 1.35 0.55 4.81
N HIS A 61 0.08 0.56 5.23
CA HIS A 61 -0.49 -0.54 6.00
C HIS A 61 -0.86 -1.74 5.12
N ALA A 62 -1.51 -1.52 3.97
CA ALA A 62 -1.96 -2.59 3.08
C ALA A 62 -0.80 -3.39 2.47
N ARG A 63 0.35 -2.74 2.24
CA ARG A 63 1.55 -3.34 1.65
C ARG A 63 2.67 -3.57 2.67
N ALA A 64 2.39 -3.39 3.96
CA ALA A 64 3.36 -3.71 5.00
C ALA A 64 3.79 -5.18 4.88
N GLY A 65 5.10 -5.40 4.82
CA GLY A 65 5.66 -6.73 5.03
C GLY A 65 5.46 -7.16 6.49
N ARG A 66 5.76 -8.43 6.78
CA ARG A 66 5.72 -8.97 8.15
C ARG A 66 7.08 -8.93 8.87
N MET A 67 8.12 -8.49 8.16
CA MET A 67 9.50 -8.44 8.65
C MET A 67 9.69 -7.29 9.63
N GLN A 68 10.32 -7.59 10.76
CA GLN A 68 10.69 -6.62 11.79
C GLN A 68 12.22 -6.53 11.91
N PRO A 69 12.76 -5.41 12.42
CA PRO A 69 14.19 -5.32 12.72
C PRO A 69 14.63 -6.44 13.68
N GLY A 70 15.70 -7.15 13.31
CA GLY A 70 16.20 -8.32 14.04
C GLY A 70 15.72 -9.67 13.50
N ASP A 71 14.65 -9.68 12.68
CA ASP A 71 14.25 -10.90 11.97
C ASP A 71 15.31 -11.33 10.95
N MET A 72 15.46 -12.63 10.77
CA MET A 72 16.30 -13.18 9.71
C MET A 72 15.67 -12.84 8.36
N ALA A 73 16.42 -12.11 7.51
CA ALA A 73 15.96 -11.80 6.15
C ALA A 73 15.62 -13.09 5.37
N PRO A 74 14.44 -13.18 4.71
CA PRO A 74 14.04 -14.37 3.95
C PRO A 74 15.09 -14.71 2.91
N ASP A 75 15.37 -16.00 2.78
CA ASP A 75 16.26 -16.43 1.71
C ASP A 75 15.53 -16.41 0.37
N PHE A 76 16.23 -16.02 -0.68
CA PHE A 76 15.73 -16.04 -2.05
C PHE A 76 16.87 -16.25 -3.02
N ARG A 77 16.52 -16.76 -4.22
CA ARG A 77 17.45 -16.99 -5.32
C ARG A 77 17.05 -16.10 -6.47
N LEU A 78 17.98 -15.25 -6.92
CA LEU A 78 17.77 -14.37 -8.06
C LEU A 78 18.85 -14.62 -9.11
N PRO A 79 18.50 -14.64 -10.41
CA PRO A 79 19.50 -14.60 -11.45
C PRO A 79 20.22 -13.25 -11.43
N THR A 80 21.49 -13.25 -11.84
CA THR A 80 22.22 -12.02 -12.14
C THR A 80 21.63 -11.35 -13.39
N LEU A 81 21.92 -10.06 -13.58
CA LEU A 81 21.38 -9.29 -14.70
C LEU A 81 21.77 -9.87 -16.07
N ASP A 82 22.97 -10.45 -16.17
CA ASP A 82 23.49 -11.14 -17.34
C ASP A 82 23.00 -12.60 -17.46
N HIS A 83 22.20 -13.08 -16.51
CA HIS A 83 21.63 -14.44 -16.44
C HIS A 83 22.65 -15.59 -16.43
N THR A 84 23.92 -15.30 -16.20
CA THR A 84 24.99 -16.31 -16.17
C THR A 84 25.03 -17.07 -14.85
N HIS A 85 24.59 -16.43 -13.77
CA HIS A 85 24.66 -16.98 -12.43
C HIS A 85 23.35 -16.79 -11.67
N VAL A 86 23.15 -17.62 -10.65
CA VAL A 86 22.07 -17.46 -9.67
C VAL A 86 22.71 -17.18 -8.33
N THR A 87 22.33 -16.05 -7.75
CA THR A 87 22.78 -15.60 -6.44
C THR A 87 21.72 -15.95 -5.39
N GLN A 88 22.14 -16.50 -4.26
CA GLN A 88 21.27 -16.81 -3.12
C GLN A 88 21.61 -15.89 -1.95
N LEU A 89 20.62 -15.25 -1.34
CA LEU A 89 20.89 -14.26 -0.27
C LEU A 89 21.68 -14.87 0.89
N SER A 90 21.35 -16.10 1.28
CA SER A 90 22.01 -16.76 2.42
C SER A 90 23.51 -16.99 2.24
N SER A 91 24.05 -16.99 1.01
CA SER A 91 25.49 -17.16 0.78
C SER A 91 26.35 -15.98 1.24
N TYR A 92 25.74 -14.82 1.50
CA TYR A 92 26.45 -13.64 2.02
C TYR A 92 26.37 -13.46 3.54
N ARG A 93 25.55 -14.27 4.22
CA ARG A 93 25.35 -14.15 5.67
C ARG A 93 26.66 -14.42 6.42
N GLY A 94 26.97 -13.60 7.43
CA GLY A 94 28.14 -13.77 8.29
C GLY A 94 29.47 -13.25 7.71
N SER A 95 29.51 -12.86 6.44
CA SER A 95 30.71 -12.31 5.81
C SER A 95 30.79 -10.79 5.98
N LEU A 96 29.76 -10.08 5.50
CA LEU A 96 29.66 -8.61 5.51
C LEU A 96 28.19 -8.18 5.60
N PRO A 97 27.89 -6.95 6.04
CA PRO A 97 26.55 -6.38 5.92
C PRO A 97 26.09 -6.35 4.46
N VAL A 98 24.86 -6.79 4.20
CA VAL A 98 24.25 -6.83 2.86
C VAL A 98 23.13 -5.79 2.80
N VAL A 99 23.13 -4.97 1.76
CA VAL A 99 22.06 -4.01 1.47
C VAL A 99 21.23 -4.53 0.31
N LEU A 100 19.90 -4.60 0.49
CA LEU A 100 18.96 -4.99 -0.54
C LEU A 100 18.23 -3.75 -1.08
N VAL A 101 18.33 -3.52 -2.39
CA VAL A 101 17.63 -2.45 -3.09
C VAL A 101 16.63 -3.08 -4.06
N PHE A 102 15.34 -2.83 -3.84
CA PHE A 102 14.26 -3.32 -4.71
C PHE A 102 13.77 -2.19 -5.61
N GLY A 103 13.67 -2.44 -6.92
CA GLY A 103 13.20 -1.46 -7.89
C GLY A 103 12.86 -2.09 -9.24
N SER A 104 12.37 -1.26 -10.17
CA SER A 104 12.07 -1.63 -11.55
C SER A 104 12.46 -0.50 -12.50
N TYR A 105 12.67 -0.82 -13.78
CA TYR A 105 12.98 0.15 -14.86
C TYR A 105 11.74 0.89 -15.40
N THR A 106 10.63 0.85 -14.68
CA THR A 106 9.32 1.35 -15.14
C THR A 106 9.03 2.75 -14.64
#